data_AF-A0A7Z3CIH5-F1
#
_entry.id   AF-A0A7Z3CIH5-F1
#
_cell.length_a   1.000
_cell.length_b   1.000
_cell.length_c   1.000
_cell.angle_alpha   90.00
_cell.angle_beta   90.00
_cell.angle_gamma   90.00
#
_symmetry.space_group_name_H-M   'P 1'
#
loop_
_entity.id
_entity.type
_entity.pdbx_description
1 polymer ?
#
loop_
_entity_poly.entity_id
_entity_poly.type
_entity_poly.pdbx_seq_one_letter_code
_entity_poly.pdbx_strand_id
1 'polypeptide(L)'
;MTLNPFVKAGIGLSFALLWSCPTLAEMTAEKNFGLDVKITGQSEDDRDLGTRSGGDVSGLGLDLRPWVYGERGNWSAYAMGQAVTATDTIETDTLRQNDDGTTTDTAADGREQDKSYLAMREFWVGYSGLTAYPGEQLRFGRQRLRSDDGMWRDTNIEALNWTFDTTLLKADLGVAQRFSEYRTDLTELAPEDKDRTHLYGNVATQWTPGHWVGVRAHHTHDGGSLKNPGETVDALDKTRTGDLTWLGLEANSDAYNWRNDHTVNYWGSVTWLTGDRDTLSSQVVGDENVATGKQSGDVNAWATDLGIRVRLDPQWQVGAAYARGSGGGGDDGSSNYEQTGLESNRSNYTGTRSRVHRFGEAFRGELGNLQAATLFASWQLRDDYDASFIYHKFWRVDGNQNIGSSGINAVVNDNGVNRPLVDGEKDLGQEMDVVVTKYFKQGLLPASMSQAIDEPSALVRLRAGVFKPGDAYGKEADSYMHRAFVDVIWRF
;
A
#
# COMPACT_ATOMS: atom_id res chain seq x y z
N MET A 1 30.03 -16.77 27.33
CA MET A 1 29.48 -15.56 27.96
C MET A 1 28.40 -15.00 27.05
N THR A 2 27.14 -15.14 27.46
CA THR A 2 25.97 -14.61 26.76
C THR A 2 25.79 -13.14 27.11
N LEU A 3 25.93 -12.25 26.13
CA LEU A 3 25.75 -10.81 26.33
C LEU A 3 24.25 -10.46 26.37
N ASN A 4 23.89 -9.64 27.37
CA ASN A 4 22.54 -9.15 27.64
C ASN A 4 21.93 -8.43 26.42
N PRO A 5 20.65 -8.66 26.06
CA PRO A 5 19.98 -8.03 24.93
C PRO A 5 20.04 -6.49 24.91
N PHE A 6 20.10 -5.83 26.07
CA PHE A 6 20.27 -4.37 26.14
C PHE A 6 21.66 -3.89 25.68
N VAL A 7 22.69 -4.74 25.81
CA VAL A 7 24.05 -4.45 25.33
C VAL A 7 24.15 -4.62 23.80
N LYS A 8 23.34 -5.50 23.20
CA LYS A 8 23.24 -5.63 21.73
C LYS A 8 22.58 -4.41 21.09
N ALA A 9 21.50 -3.89 21.70
CA ALA A 9 20.86 -2.65 21.27
C ALA A 9 21.80 -1.42 21.40
N GLY A 10 22.61 -1.38 22.46
CA GLY A 10 23.61 -0.32 22.68
C GLY A 10 24.75 -0.32 21.65
N ILE A 11 25.19 -1.48 21.17
CA ILE A 11 26.25 -1.60 20.15
C ILE A 11 25.74 -1.13 18.78
N GLY A 12 24.48 -1.42 18.41
CA GLY A 12 23.86 -0.90 17.19
C GLY A 12 23.75 0.63 17.16
N LEU A 13 23.39 1.24 18.29
CA LEU A 13 23.37 2.69 18.48
C LEU A 13 24.76 3.33 18.46
N SER A 14 25.78 2.62 18.95
CA SER A 14 27.17 3.10 18.99
C SER A 14 27.83 3.09 17.59
N PHE A 15 27.50 2.11 16.75
CA PHE A 15 27.97 2.06 15.36
C PHE A 15 27.34 3.16 14.49
N ALA A 16 26.06 3.50 14.71
CA ALA A 16 25.40 4.61 14.04
C ALA A 16 26.01 5.99 14.38
N LEU A 17 26.53 6.15 15.60
CA LEU A 17 27.20 7.38 16.06
C LEU A 17 28.65 7.52 15.55
N LEU A 18 29.33 6.41 15.24
CA LEU A 18 30.70 6.47 14.69
C LEU A 18 30.74 6.84 13.20
N TRP A 19 29.64 6.65 12.47
CA TRP A 19 29.50 7.06 11.06
C TRP A 19 29.05 8.52 10.89
N SER A 20 28.83 9.27 11.97
CA SER A 20 28.35 10.65 11.92
C SER A 20 29.46 11.70 11.68
N CYS A 21 30.63 11.32 11.14
CA CYS A 21 31.69 12.26 10.81
C CYS A 21 31.31 13.09 9.56
N PRO A 22 31.22 14.43 9.67
CA PRO A 22 30.78 15.29 8.58
C PRO A 22 32.00 15.69 7.72
N THR A 23 32.33 14.91 6.68
CA THR A 23 33.44 15.30 5.80
C THR A 23 33.13 15.35 4.31
N LEU A 24 31.93 14.96 3.83
CA LEU A 24 31.64 15.00 2.39
C LEU A 24 30.16 15.29 2.10
N ALA A 25 29.77 16.57 2.16
CA ALA A 25 28.56 17.04 1.49
C ALA A 25 28.70 18.54 1.23
N GLU A 26 29.44 18.88 0.18
CA GLU A 26 29.50 20.24 -0.34
C GLU A 26 28.15 20.57 -1.00
N MET A 27 27.52 21.65 -0.55
CA MET A 27 26.22 22.13 -1.02
C MET A 27 26.40 22.93 -2.33
N THR A 28 26.34 22.30 -3.51
CA THR A 28 25.99 22.98 -4.78
C THR A 28 25.75 21.98 -5.93
N ALA A 29 24.89 22.36 -6.88
CA ALA A 29 24.44 21.66 -8.10
C ALA A 29 23.44 20.51 -7.86
N GLU A 30 22.48 20.35 -8.79
CA GLU A 30 21.50 19.26 -8.79
C GLU A 30 22.21 17.93 -8.48
N LYS A 31 21.72 17.18 -7.48
CA LYS A 31 22.28 15.87 -7.19
C LYS A 31 21.90 14.94 -8.32
N ASN A 32 22.87 14.62 -9.18
CA ASN A 32 22.66 13.73 -10.31
C ASN A 32 22.67 12.24 -9.92
N PHE A 33 23.03 11.92 -8.69
CA PHE A 33 23.00 10.56 -8.14
C PHE A 33 22.94 10.60 -6.63
N GLY A 34 22.58 9.47 -6.04
CA GLY A 34 22.66 9.24 -4.61
C GLY A 34 22.39 7.79 -4.26
N LEU A 35 22.43 7.51 -2.96
CA LEU A 35 22.17 6.18 -2.43
C LEU A 35 21.26 6.27 -1.22
N ASP A 36 20.12 5.59 -1.31
CA ASP A 36 19.26 5.34 -0.16
C ASP A 36 19.63 4.00 0.46
N VAL A 37 19.94 4.01 1.76
CA VAL A 37 20.25 2.82 2.54
C VAL A 37 19.15 2.63 3.58
N LYS A 38 18.50 1.47 3.57
CA LYS A 38 17.47 1.10 4.54
C LYS A 38 17.84 -0.20 5.24
N ILE A 39 17.83 -0.18 6.57
CA ILE A 39 17.88 -1.39 7.40
C ILE A 39 16.49 -1.59 8.00
N THR A 40 15.92 -2.78 7.82
CA THR A 40 14.57 -3.12 8.29
C THR A 40 14.64 -4.33 9.21
N GLY A 41 14.14 -4.21 10.43
CA GLY A 41 13.78 -5.37 11.26
C GLY A 41 12.26 -5.57 11.20
N GLN A 42 11.80 -6.79 10.96
CA GLN A 42 10.37 -7.16 10.98
C GLN A 42 10.13 -8.25 12.03
N SER A 43 9.04 -8.11 12.77
CA SER A 43 8.45 -9.16 13.60
C SER A 43 6.97 -9.29 13.26
N GLU A 44 6.53 -10.49 12.94
CA GLU A 44 5.15 -10.86 12.61
C GLU A 44 4.87 -12.23 13.20
N ASP A 45 3.77 -12.35 13.94
CA ASP A 45 3.38 -13.56 14.68
C ASP A 45 1.88 -13.39 15.07
N ASP A 46 0.94 -14.18 14.54
CA ASP A 46 1.06 -15.05 13.35
C ASP A 46 0.09 -14.56 12.27
N ARG A 47 0.58 -14.40 11.03
CA ARG A 47 -0.21 -14.01 9.85
C ARG A 47 -1.45 -14.88 9.64
N ASP A 48 -1.37 -16.17 9.94
CA ASP A 48 -2.47 -17.12 9.76
C ASP A 48 -3.30 -17.36 11.04
N LEU A 49 -3.00 -16.65 12.12
CA LEU A 49 -3.64 -16.77 13.43
C LEU A 49 -3.52 -18.18 14.04
N GLY A 50 -2.42 -18.90 13.78
CA GLY A 50 -2.16 -20.24 14.30
C GLY A 50 -3.00 -21.35 13.65
N THR A 51 -3.59 -21.06 12.49
CA THR A 51 -4.47 -22.00 11.76
C THR A 51 -3.73 -22.84 10.73
N ARG A 52 -2.54 -22.42 10.31
CA ARG A 52 -1.68 -23.16 9.39
C ARG A 52 -0.26 -23.27 9.98
N SER A 53 0.64 -23.92 9.24
CA SER A 53 2.05 -23.97 9.60
C SER A 53 2.80 -22.86 8.87
N GLY A 54 3.58 -22.06 9.60
CA GLY A 54 4.35 -20.97 9.01
C GLY A 54 3.83 -19.63 9.53
N GLY A 55 3.69 -18.65 8.64
CA GLY A 55 3.02 -17.37 8.95
C GLY A 55 3.80 -16.39 9.85
N ASP A 56 4.78 -16.88 10.59
CA ASP A 56 5.70 -16.07 11.38
C ASP A 56 6.83 -15.46 10.55
N VAL A 57 7.19 -14.22 10.85
CA VAL A 57 8.37 -13.56 10.29
C VAL A 57 9.17 -12.90 11.41
N SER A 58 10.45 -13.26 11.53
CA SER A 58 11.38 -12.55 12.42
C SER A 58 12.71 -12.39 11.71
N GLY A 59 12.88 -11.26 11.01
CA GLY A 59 14.02 -11.04 10.14
C GLY A 59 14.62 -9.64 10.21
N LEU A 60 15.88 -9.55 9.79
CA LEU A 60 16.60 -8.31 9.58
C LEU A 60 17.09 -8.27 8.13
N GLY A 61 16.91 -7.13 7.47
CA GLY A 61 17.32 -6.95 6.08
C GLY A 61 17.98 -5.59 5.82
N LEU A 62 18.83 -5.59 4.81
CA LEU A 62 19.47 -4.41 4.23
C LEU A 62 18.94 -4.22 2.80
N ASP A 63 18.52 -3.00 2.50
CA ASP A 63 17.97 -2.58 1.22
C ASP A 63 18.75 -1.34 0.73
N LEU A 64 19.45 -1.50 -0.38
CA LEU A 64 20.28 -0.47 -1.00
C LEU A 64 19.64 -0.02 -2.30
N ARG A 65 19.35 1.29 -2.43
CA ARG A 65 18.67 1.86 -3.60
C ARG A 65 19.52 2.96 -4.24
N PRO A 66 20.49 2.61 -5.08
CA PRO A 66 21.24 3.59 -5.84
C PRO A 66 20.32 4.24 -6.87
N TRP A 67 20.42 5.55 -7.04
CA TRP A 67 19.64 6.28 -8.01
C TRP A 67 20.49 7.30 -8.78
N VAL A 68 20.05 7.60 -9.99
CA VAL A 68 20.62 8.62 -10.88
C VAL A 68 19.50 9.49 -11.44
N TYR A 69 19.79 10.78 -11.57
CA TYR A 69 18.91 11.80 -12.11
C TYR A 69 19.69 12.69 -13.07
N GLY A 70 19.07 13.10 -14.17
CA GLY A 70 19.64 14.10 -15.07
C GLY A 70 18.56 14.95 -15.70
N GLU A 71 18.82 16.24 -15.80
CA GLU A 71 17.92 17.22 -16.42
C GLU A 71 18.66 18.01 -17.50
N ARG A 72 17.99 18.27 -18.63
CA ARG A 72 18.50 19.08 -19.72
C ARG A 72 17.36 19.79 -20.44
N GLY A 73 17.22 21.10 -20.18
CA GLY A 73 16.12 21.88 -20.72
C GLY A 73 14.80 21.34 -20.17
N ASN A 74 13.83 21.06 -21.04
CA ASN A 74 12.53 20.53 -20.64
C ASN A 74 12.51 19.00 -20.45
N TRP A 75 13.66 18.33 -20.57
CA TRP A 75 13.77 16.87 -20.45
C TRP A 75 14.44 16.49 -19.14
N SER A 76 13.91 15.48 -18.48
CA SER A 76 14.53 14.83 -17.32
C SER A 76 14.52 13.30 -17.47
N ALA A 77 15.44 12.63 -16.79
CA ALA A 77 15.48 11.17 -16.73
C ALA A 77 15.90 10.73 -15.33
N TYR A 78 15.35 9.60 -14.90
CA TYR A 78 15.63 9.03 -13.58
C TYR A 78 15.70 7.51 -13.68
N ALA A 79 16.56 6.92 -12.87
CA ALA A 79 16.64 5.48 -12.69
C ALA A 79 17.03 5.14 -11.26
N MET A 80 16.34 4.17 -10.66
CA MET A 80 16.62 3.68 -9.31
C MET A 80 16.65 2.14 -9.31
N GLY A 81 17.80 1.60 -8.93
CA GLY A 81 17.95 0.17 -8.65
C GLY A 81 17.60 -0.16 -7.20
N GLN A 82 17.58 -1.45 -6.89
CA GLN A 82 17.41 -1.97 -5.54
C GLN A 82 18.18 -3.26 -5.39
N ALA A 83 18.91 -3.40 -4.29
CA ALA A 83 19.55 -4.64 -3.88
C ALA A 83 19.13 -4.93 -2.44
N VAL A 84 18.50 -6.08 -2.22
CA VAL A 84 18.03 -6.50 -0.90
C VAL A 84 18.74 -7.78 -0.50
N THR A 85 19.09 -7.85 0.79
CA THR A 85 19.51 -9.08 1.44
C THR A 85 18.96 -9.11 2.86
N ALA A 86 18.36 -10.22 3.25
CA ALA A 86 17.73 -10.39 4.55
C ALA A 86 17.93 -11.80 5.11
N THR A 87 17.70 -11.96 6.41
CA THR A 87 17.73 -13.27 7.06
C THR A 87 16.49 -14.11 6.76
N ASP A 88 15.41 -13.43 6.34
CA ASP A 88 14.12 -14.02 5.98
C ASP A 88 13.41 -13.18 4.91
N THR A 89 12.29 -13.66 4.37
CA THR A 89 11.44 -12.92 3.42
C THR A 89 10.65 -11.81 4.14
N ILE A 90 11.33 -10.70 4.42
CA ILE A 90 10.75 -9.53 5.09
C ILE A 90 10.32 -8.44 4.10
N GLU A 91 9.35 -7.62 4.50
CA GLU A 91 8.93 -6.43 3.77
C GLU A 91 9.87 -5.25 4.03
N THR A 92 10.81 -5.00 3.11
CA THR A 92 11.61 -3.76 3.12
C THR A 92 10.95 -2.61 2.35
N ASP A 93 9.87 -2.87 1.61
CA ASP A 93 9.20 -1.91 0.73
C ASP A 93 7.67 -1.98 0.87
N THR A 94 7.08 -0.88 1.35
CA THR A 94 5.65 -0.80 1.70
C THR A 94 4.71 -0.68 0.49
N LEU A 95 5.26 -0.58 -0.71
CA LEU A 95 4.53 -0.47 -1.98
C LEU A 95 4.36 -1.82 -2.67
N ARG A 96 4.97 -2.86 -2.09
CA ARG A 96 4.73 -4.22 -2.53
C ARG A 96 3.29 -4.54 -2.17
N GLN A 97 2.51 -4.89 -3.17
CA GLN A 97 1.25 -5.55 -2.93
C GLN A 97 1.56 -6.87 -2.25
N ASN A 98 0.85 -7.13 -1.16
CA ASN A 98 0.89 -8.44 -0.56
C ASN A 98 0.38 -9.40 -1.64
N ASP A 99 1.10 -10.50 -1.88
CA ASP A 99 0.50 -11.63 -2.56
C ASP A 99 -0.74 -12.00 -1.74
N ASP A 100 -1.91 -11.85 -2.36
CA ASP A 100 -3.19 -12.19 -1.77
C ASP A 100 -3.02 -13.59 -1.18
N GLY A 101 -3.20 -13.72 0.13
CA GLY A 101 -3.03 -14.98 0.87
C GLY A 101 -4.02 -16.09 0.42
N THR A 102 -4.74 -15.89 -0.67
CA THR A 102 -5.62 -16.87 -1.31
C THR A 102 -4.89 -18.07 -1.91
N THR A 103 -3.56 -18.09 -1.87
CA THR A 103 -2.81 -19.30 -2.21
C THR A 103 -2.89 -20.32 -1.07
N THR A 104 -3.56 -21.44 -1.36
CA THR A 104 -3.10 -22.76 -0.94
C THR A 104 -1.58 -22.83 -0.97
N ASP A 105 -0.95 -23.62 -0.08
CA ASP A 105 0.50 -23.86 0.07
C ASP A 105 1.25 -24.35 -1.20
N THR A 106 0.67 -24.14 -2.37
CA THR A 106 1.28 -24.21 -3.70
C THR A 106 1.62 -22.79 -4.15
N ALA A 107 2.58 -22.12 -3.50
CA ALA A 107 3.26 -21.01 -4.18
C ALA A 107 3.82 -21.59 -5.48
N ALA A 108 3.31 -21.13 -6.62
CA ALA A 108 3.88 -21.54 -7.89
C ALA A 108 5.34 -21.05 -7.93
N ASP A 109 6.25 -21.93 -8.35
CA ASP A 109 7.71 -21.74 -8.32
C ASP A 109 8.17 -20.36 -8.86
N GLY A 110 7.42 -19.77 -9.80
CA GLY A 110 7.73 -18.46 -10.38
C GLY A 110 7.41 -17.22 -9.52
N ARG A 111 6.74 -17.38 -8.37
CA ARG A 111 6.37 -16.27 -7.46
C ARG A 111 6.88 -16.46 -6.02
N GLU A 112 7.72 -17.45 -5.77
CA GLU A 112 8.39 -17.60 -4.48
C GLU A 112 9.44 -16.48 -4.31
N GLN A 113 9.44 -15.83 -3.15
CA GLN A 113 10.34 -14.70 -2.88
C GLN A 113 11.68 -15.19 -2.31
N ASP A 114 12.79 -14.67 -2.84
CA ASP A 114 14.10 -14.94 -2.29
C ASP A 114 14.42 -13.99 -1.13
N LYS A 115 15.24 -14.47 -0.19
CA LYS A 115 15.82 -13.65 0.89
C LYS A 115 16.76 -12.57 0.38
N SER A 116 17.26 -12.68 -0.84
CA SER A 116 18.14 -11.70 -1.47
C SER A 116 17.83 -11.58 -2.96
N TYR A 117 17.66 -10.36 -3.46
CA TYR A 117 17.32 -10.12 -4.85
C TYR A 117 17.82 -8.75 -5.32
N LEU A 118 17.90 -8.57 -6.63
CA LEU A 118 18.04 -7.28 -7.27
C LEU A 118 16.73 -6.88 -7.93
N ALA A 119 16.42 -5.59 -7.95
CA ALA A 119 15.26 -5.06 -8.66
C ALA A 119 15.53 -3.71 -9.35
N MET A 120 14.74 -3.41 -10.38
CA MET A 120 14.69 -2.08 -10.98
C MET A 120 13.43 -1.34 -10.55
N ARG A 121 13.53 -0.44 -9.56
CA ARG A 121 12.38 0.22 -8.90
C ARG A 121 11.69 1.22 -9.80
N GLU A 122 12.46 2.09 -10.41
CA GLU A 122 11.97 3.15 -11.29
C GLU A 122 12.95 3.37 -12.43
N PHE A 123 12.43 3.64 -13.61
CA PHE A 123 13.20 4.09 -14.77
C PHE A 123 12.23 4.83 -15.69
N TRP A 124 12.44 6.13 -15.85
CA TRP A 124 11.54 6.96 -16.63
C TRP A 124 12.24 8.14 -17.28
N VAL A 125 11.59 8.66 -18.32
CA VAL A 125 11.90 9.94 -18.95
C VAL A 125 10.73 10.90 -18.76
N GLY A 126 11.04 12.15 -18.48
CA GLY A 126 10.08 13.21 -18.22
C GLY A 126 10.23 14.35 -19.21
N TYR A 127 9.12 14.97 -19.59
CA TYR A 127 9.07 16.19 -20.40
C TYR A 127 8.15 17.22 -19.74
N SER A 128 8.69 18.38 -19.38
CA SER A 128 7.99 19.49 -18.68
C SER A 128 7.82 20.72 -19.58
N GLY A 129 7.74 20.51 -20.90
CA GLY A 129 7.73 21.59 -21.89
C GLY A 129 6.45 21.67 -22.71
N LEU A 130 5.35 21.03 -22.29
CA LEU A 130 4.05 21.19 -22.96
C LEU A 130 3.44 22.54 -22.59
N THR A 131 3.67 23.00 -21.36
CA THR A 131 3.27 24.33 -20.87
C THR A 131 4.43 25.04 -20.17
N ALA A 132 4.20 26.28 -19.73
CA ALA A 132 5.16 27.02 -18.90
C ALA A 132 4.99 26.75 -17.39
N TYR A 133 4.03 25.91 -16.99
CA TYR A 133 3.77 25.61 -15.58
C TYR A 133 4.82 24.62 -15.06
N PRO A 134 5.56 24.94 -13.98
CA PRO A 134 6.61 24.07 -13.47
C PRO A 134 6.08 22.79 -12.80
N GLY A 135 4.79 22.76 -12.40
CA GLY A 135 4.12 21.56 -11.91
C GLY A 135 3.49 20.71 -13.02
N GLU A 136 3.72 21.05 -14.29
CA GLU A 136 3.28 20.26 -15.44
C GLU A 136 4.41 19.34 -15.93
N GLN A 137 4.11 18.06 -16.08
CA GLN A 137 5.07 17.09 -16.59
C GLN A 137 4.37 15.87 -17.20
N LEU A 138 4.86 15.42 -18.35
CA LEU A 138 4.57 14.11 -18.92
C LEU A 138 5.72 13.14 -18.60
N ARG A 139 5.43 12.02 -17.93
CA ARG A 139 6.42 10.98 -17.59
C ARG A 139 6.09 9.66 -18.27
N PHE A 140 7.11 9.01 -18.83
CA PHE A 140 7.01 7.71 -19.48
C PHE A 140 8.05 6.72 -18.93
N GLY A 141 7.60 5.54 -18.50
CA GLY A 141 8.43 4.48 -17.95
C GLY A 141 7.89 3.93 -16.63
N ARG A 142 8.66 3.09 -15.93
CA ARG A 142 8.32 2.61 -14.59
C ARG A 142 8.54 3.74 -13.60
N GLN A 143 7.46 4.20 -12.98
CA GLN A 143 7.46 5.40 -12.16
C GLN A 143 6.54 5.24 -10.95
N ARG A 144 6.76 6.05 -9.92
CA ARG A 144 5.80 6.17 -8.83
C ARG A 144 4.53 6.90 -9.27
N LEU A 145 3.39 6.20 -9.15
CA LEU A 145 2.06 6.78 -9.20
C LEU A 145 1.50 6.90 -7.78
N ARG A 146 0.97 8.06 -7.40
CA ARG A 146 0.45 8.29 -6.05
C ARG A 146 -0.76 9.22 -6.03
N SER A 147 -1.79 8.85 -5.27
CA SER A 147 -2.85 9.71 -4.75
C SER A 147 -2.59 10.05 -3.28
N ASP A 148 -3.05 11.21 -2.82
CA ASP A 148 -2.78 11.66 -1.44
C ASP A 148 -3.41 10.75 -0.37
N ASP A 149 -4.57 10.14 -0.70
CA ASP A 149 -5.26 9.14 0.13
C ASP A 149 -4.61 7.75 0.09
N GLY A 150 -3.76 7.47 -0.91
CA GLY A 150 -3.18 6.14 -1.16
C GLY A 150 -4.19 5.05 -1.53
N MET A 151 -5.48 5.38 -1.72
CA MET A 151 -6.59 4.42 -1.91
C MET A 151 -6.91 4.12 -3.38
N TRP A 152 -6.38 4.93 -4.31
CA TRP A 152 -6.56 4.72 -5.75
C TRP A 152 -5.29 4.26 -6.43
N ARG A 153 -4.16 4.89 -6.07
CA ARG A 153 -2.83 4.64 -6.66
C ARG A 153 -1.78 4.98 -5.63
N ASP A 154 -0.88 4.07 -5.30
CA ASP A 154 0.34 4.33 -4.55
C ASP A 154 1.37 3.20 -4.78
N THR A 155 1.87 3.10 -6.01
CA THR A 155 2.71 1.97 -6.47
C THR A 155 3.74 2.40 -7.51
N ASN A 156 4.74 1.54 -7.75
CA ASN A 156 5.68 1.67 -8.87
C ASN A 156 5.23 0.77 -10.02
N ILE A 157 4.89 1.38 -11.15
CA ILE A 157 4.34 0.69 -12.33
C ILE A 157 4.75 1.41 -13.62
N GLU A 158 4.84 0.68 -14.70
CA GLU A 158 5.07 1.18 -16.05
C GLU A 158 3.86 1.98 -16.50
N ALA A 159 4.08 3.27 -16.76
CA ALA A 159 3.02 4.18 -17.09
C ALA A 159 3.46 5.25 -18.09
N LEU A 160 2.47 5.79 -18.81
CA LEU A 160 2.52 7.13 -19.38
C LEU A 160 1.56 7.99 -18.55
N ASN A 161 2.10 8.98 -17.83
CA ASN A 161 1.33 9.79 -16.90
C ASN A 161 1.61 11.28 -17.13
N TRP A 162 0.55 12.03 -17.39
CA TRP A 162 0.56 13.48 -17.44
C TRP A 162 0.08 14.05 -16.10
N THR A 163 0.83 14.97 -15.53
CA THR A 163 0.52 15.66 -14.27
C THR A 163 0.47 17.15 -14.52
N PHE A 164 -0.50 17.83 -13.90
CA PHE A 164 -0.66 19.28 -13.93
C PHE A 164 -1.01 19.77 -12.51
N ASP A 165 -0.01 20.26 -11.78
CA ASP A 165 -0.17 20.74 -10.40
C ASP A 165 0.06 22.26 -10.33
N THR A 166 -0.98 22.98 -9.95
CA THR A 166 -0.96 24.43 -9.73
C THR A 166 -1.65 24.77 -8.42
N THR A 167 -1.51 26.02 -7.98
CA THR A 167 -2.13 26.48 -6.72
C THR A 167 -3.65 26.27 -6.66
N LEU A 168 -4.36 26.37 -7.79
CA LEU A 168 -5.83 26.35 -7.84
C LEU A 168 -6.42 25.14 -8.54
N LEU A 169 -5.62 24.40 -9.31
CA LEU A 169 -6.04 23.26 -10.11
C LEU A 169 -4.97 22.17 -10.05
N LYS A 170 -5.40 20.97 -9.68
CA LYS A 170 -4.62 19.73 -9.78
C LYS A 170 -5.32 18.82 -10.78
N ALA A 171 -4.58 18.28 -11.72
CA ALA A 171 -5.09 17.28 -12.65
C ALA A 171 -4.01 16.23 -13.01
N ASP A 172 -4.45 15.01 -13.24
CA ASP A 172 -3.62 13.95 -13.82
C ASP A 172 -4.44 13.09 -14.79
N LEU A 173 -3.75 12.53 -15.78
CA LEU A 173 -4.29 11.57 -16.76
C LEU A 173 -3.18 10.61 -17.15
N GLY A 174 -3.44 9.31 -17.05
CA GLY A 174 -2.43 8.32 -17.41
C GLY A 174 -2.97 6.96 -17.76
N VAL A 175 -2.10 6.16 -18.36
CA VAL A 175 -2.30 4.74 -18.63
C VAL A 175 -1.14 3.96 -18.02
N ALA A 176 -1.43 2.80 -17.43
CA ALA A 176 -0.42 1.95 -16.79
C ALA A 176 -0.74 0.46 -16.96
N GLN A 177 0.30 -0.37 -16.97
CA GLN A 177 0.20 -1.83 -17.00
C GLN A 177 1.50 -2.41 -16.44
N ARG A 178 1.42 -3.50 -15.67
CA ARG A 178 2.64 -4.24 -15.27
C ARG A 178 3.03 -5.21 -16.38
N PHE A 179 4.32 -5.21 -16.75
CA PHE A 179 4.90 -6.15 -17.71
C PHE A 179 5.91 -7.09 -17.06
N SER A 180 6.52 -6.68 -15.94
CA SER A 180 7.44 -7.48 -15.15
C SER A 180 7.52 -6.95 -13.72
N GLU A 181 7.92 -7.81 -12.78
CA GLU A 181 8.35 -7.36 -11.45
C GLU A 181 9.70 -6.63 -11.48
N TYR A 182 10.46 -6.79 -12.58
CA TYR A 182 11.84 -6.35 -12.72
C TYR A 182 12.72 -6.79 -11.55
N ARG A 183 12.50 -8.02 -11.10
CA ARG A 183 13.18 -8.67 -9.98
C ARG A 183 13.92 -9.91 -10.45
N THR A 184 14.97 -10.29 -9.73
CA THR A 184 15.75 -11.50 -10.04
C THR A 184 15.12 -12.78 -9.49
N ASP A 185 14.24 -12.67 -8.48
CA ASP A 185 13.63 -13.80 -7.78
C ASP A 185 12.20 -14.11 -8.25
N LEU A 186 11.47 -13.11 -8.78
CA LEU A 186 10.14 -13.32 -9.35
C LEU A 186 10.22 -13.38 -10.87
N THR A 187 9.79 -14.50 -11.45
CA THR A 187 9.81 -14.73 -12.90
C THR A 187 8.46 -14.48 -13.57
N GLU A 188 7.37 -14.53 -12.80
CA GLU A 188 6.00 -14.32 -13.28
C GLU A 188 5.31 -13.16 -12.53
N LEU A 189 4.38 -12.50 -13.22
CA LEU A 189 3.49 -11.50 -12.63
C LEU A 189 2.41 -12.16 -11.77
N ALA A 190 1.81 -11.37 -10.88
CA ALA A 190 0.56 -11.75 -10.25
C ALA A 190 -0.53 -12.04 -11.28
N PRO A 191 -1.39 -13.07 -11.06
CA PRO A 191 -2.53 -13.31 -11.93
C PRO A 191 -3.43 -12.07 -12.08
N GLU A 192 -3.58 -11.28 -11.01
CA GLU A 192 -4.40 -10.07 -10.99
C GLU A 192 -3.80 -8.92 -11.82
N ASP A 193 -2.49 -8.92 -12.04
CA ASP A 193 -1.75 -7.89 -12.75
C ASP A 193 -1.47 -8.24 -14.23
N LYS A 194 -1.37 -9.54 -14.54
CA LYS A 194 -1.08 -10.03 -15.88
C LYS A 194 -2.15 -9.54 -16.86
N ASP A 195 -1.74 -8.95 -17.98
CA ASP A 195 -2.63 -8.45 -19.03
C ASP A 195 -3.70 -7.44 -18.56
N ARG A 196 -3.51 -6.80 -17.40
CA ARG A 196 -4.42 -5.78 -16.86
C ARG A 196 -3.94 -4.37 -17.21
N THR A 197 -4.74 -3.64 -17.98
CA THR A 197 -4.48 -2.25 -18.35
C THR A 197 -5.29 -1.31 -17.47
N HIS A 198 -4.67 -0.25 -16.97
CA HIS A 198 -5.29 0.79 -16.15
C HIS A 198 -5.33 2.11 -16.94
N LEU A 199 -6.49 2.74 -17.07
CA LEU A 199 -6.66 4.11 -17.56
C LEU A 199 -7.26 4.96 -16.43
N TYR A 200 -6.65 6.08 -16.09
CA TYR A 200 -7.09 6.87 -14.94
C TYR A 200 -6.93 8.36 -15.16
N GLY A 201 -7.74 9.13 -14.46
CA GLY A 201 -7.58 10.59 -14.40
C GLY A 201 -8.26 11.20 -13.18
N ASN A 202 -7.85 12.42 -12.87
CA ASN A 202 -8.35 13.19 -11.73
C ASN A 202 -8.32 14.68 -12.09
N VAL A 203 -9.30 15.43 -11.58
CA VAL A 203 -9.31 16.89 -11.64
C VAL A 203 -9.88 17.41 -10.32
N ALA A 204 -9.11 18.24 -9.63
CA ALA A 204 -9.49 18.88 -8.38
C ALA A 204 -9.18 20.37 -8.39
N THR A 205 -10.05 21.18 -7.79
CA THR A 205 -9.85 22.63 -7.67
C THR A 205 -9.94 23.09 -6.24
N GLN A 206 -9.14 24.10 -5.91
CA GLN A 206 -9.17 24.77 -4.62
C GLN A 206 -10.26 25.85 -4.65
N TRP A 207 -11.44 25.53 -4.09
CA TRP A 207 -12.60 26.43 -4.11
C TRP A 207 -12.54 27.49 -3.01
N THR A 208 -11.87 27.19 -1.90
CA THR A 208 -11.43 28.13 -0.86
C THR A 208 -10.02 27.76 -0.40
N PRO A 209 -9.22 28.68 0.18
CA PRO A 209 -7.84 28.40 0.56
C PRO A 209 -7.72 27.14 1.43
N GLY A 210 -6.92 26.17 0.97
CA GLY A 210 -6.76 24.89 1.64
C GLY A 210 -7.95 23.93 1.53
N HIS A 211 -9.02 24.25 0.80
CA HIS A 211 -10.16 23.35 0.59
C HIS A 211 -10.32 22.97 -0.88
N TRP A 212 -10.27 21.67 -1.13
CA TRP A 212 -10.29 21.06 -2.44
C TRP A 212 -11.58 20.27 -2.64
N VAL A 213 -12.11 20.34 -3.85
CA VAL A 213 -13.14 19.44 -4.36
C VAL A 213 -12.69 18.89 -5.71
N GLY A 214 -12.93 17.61 -5.96
CA GLY A 214 -12.44 16.95 -7.15
C GLY A 214 -13.28 15.76 -7.58
N VAL A 215 -13.00 15.34 -8.81
CA VAL A 215 -13.56 14.14 -9.42
C VAL A 215 -12.42 13.26 -9.90
N ARG A 216 -12.57 11.96 -9.73
CA ARG A 216 -11.58 10.96 -10.12
C ARG A 216 -12.26 9.84 -10.87
N ALA A 217 -11.60 9.34 -11.91
CA ALA A 217 -12.01 8.16 -12.63
C ALA A 217 -10.84 7.19 -12.78
N HIS A 218 -11.14 5.90 -12.74
CA HIS A 218 -10.20 4.83 -13.01
C HIS A 218 -10.96 3.74 -13.76
N HIS A 219 -10.39 3.20 -14.82
CA HIS A 219 -10.91 2.08 -15.56
C HIS A 219 -9.83 1.02 -15.67
N THR A 220 -10.20 -0.25 -15.47
CA THR A 220 -9.32 -1.39 -15.76
C THR A 220 -9.95 -2.29 -16.77
N HIS A 221 -9.14 -2.73 -17.73
CA HIS A 221 -9.48 -3.74 -18.72
C HIS A 221 -8.53 -4.92 -18.55
N ASP A 222 -9.07 -6.11 -18.35
CA ASP A 222 -8.29 -7.35 -18.29
C ASP A 222 -8.38 -8.08 -19.63
N GLY A 223 -7.27 -8.05 -20.38
CA GLY A 223 -7.16 -8.72 -21.67
C GLY A 223 -6.80 -10.21 -21.57
N GLY A 224 -6.58 -10.72 -20.35
CA GLY A 224 -6.26 -12.12 -20.11
C GLY A 224 -7.46 -13.05 -20.26
N SER A 225 -7.19 -14.35 -20.23
CA SER A 225 -8.20 -15.41 -20.39
C SER A 225 -8.27 -16.30 -19.16
N LEU A 226 -9.48 -16.62 -18.71
CA LEU A 226 -9.72 -17.72 -17.76
C LEU A 226 -9.47 -19.08 -18.42
N LYS A 227 -9.10 -20.08 -17.61
CA LYS A 227 -8.95 -21.48 -18.07
C LYS A 227 -10.25 -22.07 -18.60
N ASN A 228 -10.13 -22.93 -19.60
CA ASN A 228 -11.26 -23.64 -20.17
C ASN A 228 -11.66 -24.83 -19.29
N PRO A 229 -12.95 -25.25 -19.32
CA PRO A 229 -13.39 -26.43 -18.59
C PRO A 229 -12.55 -27.68 -18.92
N GLY A 230 -12.04 -28.34 -17.88
CA GLY A 230 -11.16 -29.51 -17.99
C GLY A 230 -9.67 -29.21 -17.96
N GLU A 231 -9.26 -27.94 -17.98
CA GLU A 231 -7.87 -27.54 -17.75
C GLU A 231 -7.57 -27.46 -16.24
N THR A 232 -6.37 -27.86 -15.85
CA THR A 232 -5.84 -27.70 -14.49
C THR A 232 -5.59 -26.22 -14.21
N VAL A 233 -5.94 -25.78 -13.01
CA VAL A 233 -5.81 -24.40 -12.51
C VAL A 233 -4.74 -24.39 -11.44
N ASP A 234 -3.72 -23.55 -11.60
CA ASP A 234 -2.67 -23.31 -10.61
C ASP A 234 -2.73 -21.89 -10.02
N ALA A 235 -1.78 -21.57 -9.13
CA ALA A 235 -1.73 -20.27 -8.44
C ALA A 235 -1.30 -19.09 -9.33
N LEU A 236 -0.82 -19.33 -10.56
CA LEU A 236 -0.48 -18.29 -11.55
C LEU A 236 -1.63 -18.01 -12.52
N ASP A 237 -2.67 -18.83 -12.50
CA ASP A 237 -3.81 -18.67 -13.36
C ASP A 237 -4.81 -17.63 -12.82
N LYS A 238 -5.38 -16.85 -13.72
CA LYS A 238 -6.43 -15.90 -13.38
C LYS A 238 -7.65 -16.63 -12.83
N THR A 239 -8.10 -16.20 -11.66
CA THR A 239 -9.38 -16.62 -11.07
C THR A 239 -10.53 -15.70 -11.49
N ARG A 240 -10.21 -14.51 -12.01
CA ARG A 240 -11.17 -13.51 -12.48
C ARG A 240 -10.60 -12.66 -13.61
N THR A 241 -11.49 -12.18 -14.48
CA THR A 241 -11.23 -11.14 -15.49
C THR A 241 -12.39 -10.15 -15.45
N GLY A 242 -12.19 -8.90 -15.86
CA GLY A 242 -13.29 -7.95 -15.91
C GLY A 242 -12.94 -6.56 -16.40
N ASP A 243 -13.97 -5.85 -16.82
CA ASP A 243 -13.94 -4.45 -17.22
C ASP A 243 -14.60 -3.60 -16.13
N LEU A 244 -13.78 -2.91 -15.36
CA LEU A 244 -14.22 -2.26 -14.12
C LEU A 244 -13.93 -0.76 -14.17
N THR A 245 -14.91 0.03 -13.75
CA THR A 245 -14.82 1.49 -13.74
C THR A 245 -15.18 2.04 -12.37
N TRP A 246 -14.24 2.78 -11.78
CA TRP A 246 -14.43 3.57 -10.57
C TRP A 246 -14.65 5.02 -10.93
N LEU A 247 -15.72 5.61 -10.41
CA LEU A 247 -15.99 7.05 -10.48
C LEU A 247 -16.11 7.60 -9.06
N GLY A 248 -15.28 8.58 -8.72
CA GLY A 248 -15.18 9.13 -7.37
C GLY A 248 -15.42 10.64 -7.32
N LEU A 249 -16.05 11.08 -6.24
CA LEU A 249 -16.07 12.47 -5.80
C LEU A 249 -15.25 12.58 -4.51
N GLU A 250 -14.40 13.60 -4.42
CA GLU A 250 -13.58 13.87 -3.25
C GLU A 250 -13.74 15.33 -2.79
N ALA A 251 -13.72 15.52 -1.47
CA ALA A 251 -13.63 16.82 -0.83
C ALA A 251 -12.69 16.73 0.36
N ASN A 252 -11.72 17.62 0.45
CA ASN A 252 -10.78 17.63 1.57
C ASN A 252 -10.29 19.03 1.88
N SER A 253 -9.81 19.24 3.10
CA SER A 253 -9.22 20.50 3.53
C SER A 253 -7.69 20.47 3.44
N ASP A 254 -7.11 19.87 2.38
CA ASP A 254 -5.68 19.56 2.30
C ASP A 254 -5.24 18.72 3.53
N ALA A 255 -6.10 17.78 3.93
CA ALA A 255 -5.97 17.05 5.18
C ALA A 255 -4.76 16.12 5.23
N TYR A 256 -4.21 15.71 4.08
CA TYR A 256 -3.02 14.87 4.01
C TYR A 256 -1.72 15.68 4.06
N ASN A 257 -1.78 17.01 3.98
CA ASN A 257 -0.63 17.87 4.18
C ASN A 257 -0.35 18.04 5.68
N TRP A 258 0.73 17.41 6.15
CA TRP A 258 1.15 17.48 7.57
C TRP A 258 1.57 18.88 8.03
N ARG A 259 1.85 19.79 7.09
CA ARG A 259 2.16 21.20 7.38
C ARG A 259 0.92 22.09 7.49
N ASN A 260 -0.27 21.56 7.19
CA ASN A 260 -1.50 22.31 7.25
C ASN A 260 -1.79 22.80 8.68
N ASP A 261 -2.11 24.08 8.81
CA ASP A 261 -2.33 24.78 10.07
C ASP A 261 -3.80 25.04 10.41
N HIS A 262 -4.73 24.60 9.55
CA HIS A 262 -6.15 24.63 9.85
C HIS A 262 -6.47 23.90 11.16
N THR A 263 -7.29 24.53 12.01
CA THR A 263 -7.74 23.94 13.28
C THR A 263 -8.55 22.66 13.07
N VAL A 264 -9.36 22.62 12.02
CA VAL A 264 -10.17 21.46 11.64
C VAL A 264 -9.77 21.07 10.23
N ASN A 265 -9.35 19.82 10.08
CA ASN A 265 -9.06 19.18 8.81
C ASN A 265 -10.08 18.08 8.55
N TYR A 266 -10.45 17.86 7.30
CA TYR A 266 -11.37 16.82 6.91
C TYR A 266 -11.02 16.21 5.56
N TRP A 267 -11.48 14.99 5.35
CA TRP A 267 -11.57 14.36 4.04
C TRP A 267 -12.90 13.64 3.93
N GLY A 268 -13.42 13.58 2.72
CA GLY A 268 -14.62 12.84 2.40
C GLY A 268 -14.59 12.41 0.95
N SER A 269 -14.85 11.13 0.71
CA SER A 269 -14.97 10.59 -0.64
C SER A 269 -16.16 9.66 -0.76
N VAL A 270 -16.71 9.59 -1.96
CA VAL A 270 -17.66 8.56 -2.38
C VAL A 270 -17.23 8.06 -3.75
N THR A 271 -17.16 6.75 -3.90
CA THR A 271 -16.74 6.09 -5.13
C THR A 271 -17.79 5.08 -5.54
N TRP A 272 -18.22 5.11 -6.79
CA TRP A 272 -19.03 4.07 -7.41
C TRP A 272 -18.14 3.18 -8.26
N LEU A 273 -18.35 1.87 -8.17
CA LEU A 273 -17.72 0.85 -8.99
C LEU A 273 -18.78 0.21 -9.86
N THR A 274 -18.59 0.25 -11.18
CA THR A 274 -19.48 -0.35 -12.16
C THR A 274 -18.69 -1.12 -13.21
N GLY A 275 -19.24 -2.20 -13.72
CA GLY A 275 -18.57 -2.97 -14.77
C GLY A 275 -19.12 -4.38 -14.86
N ASP A 276 -18.32 -5.28 -15.42
CA ASP A 276 -18.59 -6.71 -15.45
C ASP A 276 -17.37 -7.51 -14.99
N ARG A 277 -17.64 -8.70 -14.45
CA ARG A 277 -16.63 -9.63 -13.99
C ARG A 277 -17.00 -11.05 -14.37
N ASP A 278 -16.04 -11.75 -14.94
CA ASP A 278 -16.07 -13.20 -15.09
C ASP A 278 -15.25 -13.84 -13.97
N THR A 279 -15.87 -14.73 -13.20
CA THR A 279 -15.20 -15.48 -12.13
C THR A 279 -15.09 -16.95 -12.55
N LEU A 280 -13.89 -17.51 -12.43
CA LEU A 280 -13.62 -18.91 -12.73
C LEU A 280 -14.29 -19.81 -11.68
N SER A 281 -15.03 -20.80 -12.15
CA SER A 281 -15.51 -21.90 -11.30
C SER A 281 -14.54 -23.06 -11.43
N SER A 282 -14.10 -23.62 -10.29
CA SER A 282 -13.21 -24.77 -10.25
C SER A 282 -13.67 -25.81 -9.22
N GLN A 283 -13.19 -27.04 -9.37
CA GLN A 283 -13.43 -28.11 -8.42
C GLN A 283 -12.17 -28.97 -8.25
N VAL A 284 -11.99 -29.54 -7.07
CA VAL A 284 -10.89 -30.46 -6.79
C VAL A 284 -11.25 -31.85 -7.32
N VAL A 285 -10.42 -32.40 -8.20
CA VAL A 285 -10.54 -33.76 -8.75
C VAL A 285 -9.25 -34.52 -8.47
N GLY A 286 -9.27 -35.40 -7.47
CA GLY A 286 -8.05 -36.02 -6.95
C GLY A 286 -7.21 -34.98 -6.21
N ASP A 287 -5.97 -34.78 -6.64
CA ASP A 287 -5.04 -33.78 -6.08
C ASP A 287 -4.96 -32.50 -6.94
N GLU A 288 -5.73 -32.40 -8.02
CA GLU A 288 -5.71 -31.25 -8.94
C GLU A 288 -6.95 -30.38 -8.82
N ASN A 289 -6.79 -29.07 -8.94
CA ASN A 289 -7.89 -28.14 -9.11
C ASN A 289 -8.18 -27.98 -10.61
N VAL A 290 -9.41 -28.26 -11.05
CA VAL A 290 -9.78 -28.29 -12.46
C VAL A 290 -10.89 -27.28 -12.72
N ALA A 291 -10.74 -26.49 -13.79
CA ALA A 291 -11.76 -25.53 -14.21
C ALA A 291 -13.04 -26.24 -14.64
N THR A 292 -14.20 -25.73 -14.22
CA THR A 292 -15.52 -26.28 -14.56
C THR A 292 -16.36 -25.33 -15.40
N GLY A 293 -15.98 -24.05 -15.47
CA GLY A 293 -16.72 -23.02 -16.19
C GLY A 293 -16.39 -21.63 -15.67
N LYS A 294 -17.22 -20.66 -16.03
CA LYS A 294 -17.16 -19.30 -15.52
C LYS A 294 -18.55 -18.76 -15.21
N GLN A 295 -18.62 -17.84 -14.27
CA GLN A 295 -19.81 -17.08 -13.93
C GLN A 295 -19.58 -15.61 -14.26
N SER A 296 -20.40 -15.08 -15.15
CA SER A 296 -20.39 -13.66 -15.52
C SER A 296 -21.41 -12.90 -14.69
N GLY A 297 -21.01 -11.76 -14.13
CA GLY A 297 -21.91 -10.89 -13.36
C GLY A 297 -21.56 -9.43 -13.53
N ASP A 298 -22.58 -8.58 -13.52
CA ASP A 298 -22.40 -7.13 -13.46
C ASP A 298 -21.94 -6.74 -12.06
N VAL A 299 -21.00 -5.80 -11.96
CA VAL A 299 -20.59 -5.18 -10.71
C VAL A 299 -21.29 -3.83 -10.58
N ASN A 300 -21.95 -3.60 -9.44
CA ASN A 300 -22.51 -2.32 -9.03
C ASN A 300 -22.32 -2.15 -7.52
N ALA A 301 -21.22 -1.51 -7.17
CA ALA A 301 -20.75 -1.38 -5.80
C ALA A 301 -20.41 0.08 -5.49
N TRP A 302 -20.21 0.38 -4.20
CA TRP A 302 -19.82 1.72 -3.78
C TRP A 302 -18.95 1.68 -2.53
N ALA A 303 -18.12 2.71 -2.36
CA ALA A 303 -17.34 2.92 -1.17
C ALA A 303 -17.39 4.39 -0.72
N THR A 304 -17.11 4.61 0.56
CA THR A 304 -16.90 5.94 1.15
C THR A 304 -15.78 5.88 2.18
N ASP A 305 -14.98 6.95 2.26
CA ASP A 305 -14.10 7.23 3.38
C ASP A 305 -14.31 8.67 3.84
N LEU A 306 -14.57 8.83 5.14
CA LEU A 306 -14.86 10.10 5.79
C LEU A 306 -13.95 10.25 7.00
N GLY A 307 -13.36 11.42 7.20
CA GLY A 307 -12.61 11.67 8.41
C GLY A 307 -12.51 13.14 8.78
N ILE A 308 -12.30 13.34 10.08
CA ILE A 308 -12.10 14.65 10.69
C ILE A 308 -10.91 14.58 11.63
N ARG A 309 -10.07 15.62 11.58
CA ARG A 309 -8.91 15.80 12.44
C ARG A 309 -8.94 17.20 13.03
N VAL A 310 -8.86 17.29 14.35
CA VAL A 310 -8.81 18.54 15.10
C VAL A 310 -7.40 18.73 15.62
N ARG A 311 -6.81 19.87 15.28
CA ARG A 311 -5.54 20.32 15.83
C ARG A 311 -5.80 21.02 17.15
N LEU A 312 -5.36 20.40 18.24
CA LEU A 312 -5.54 20.92 19.60
C LEU A 312 -4.55 22.05 19.89
N ASP A 313 -3.31 21.88 19.40
CA ASP A 313 -2.24 22.87 19.47
C ASP A 313 -1.24 22.63 18.32
N PRO A 314 -0.11 23.38 18.23
CA PRO A 314 0.84 23.18 17.14
C PRO A 314 1.44 21.76 17.02
N GLN A 315 1.41 20.94 18.07
CA GLN A 315 2.01 19.62 18.16
C GLN A 315 0.97 18.50 18.20
N TRP A 316 -0.13 18.68 18.93
CA TRP A 316 -1.13 17.63 19.18
C TRP A 316 -2.33 17.72 18.25
N GLN A 317 -2.73 16.58 17.71
CA GLN A 317 -3.93 16.41 16.90
C GLN A 317 -4.69 15.16 17.34
N VAL A 318 -6.02 15.19 17.20
CA VAL A 318 -6.89 14.04 17.42
C VAL A 318 -7.88 13.94 16.28
N GLY A 319 -8.37 12.75 15.97
CA GLY A 319 -9.37 12.60 14.93
C GLY A 319 -10.10 11.28 14.95
N ALA A 320 -11.09 11.21 14.07
CA ALA A 320 -11.92 10.05 13.86
C ALA A 320 -12.18 9.89 12.37
N ALA A 321 -12.33 8.66 11.93
CA ALA A 321 -12.66 8.36 10.55
C ALA A 321 -13.58 7.13 10.45
N TYR A 322 -14.33 7.07 9.36
CA TYR A 322 -15.25 6.01 9.03
C TYR A 322 -15.12 5.69 7.55
N ALA A 323 -14.91 4.42 7.23
CA ALA A 323 -14.91 3.94 5.87
C ALA A 323 -15.85 2.75 5.72
N ARG A 324 -16.44 2.62 4.53
CA ARG A 324 -17.25 1.46 4.16
C ARG A 324 -17.15 1.21 2.67
N GLY A 325 -16.73 0.00 2.29
CA GLY A 325 -16.90 -0.56 0.96
C GLY A 325 -18.07 -1.53 0.97
N SER A 326 -18.96 -1.43 -0.01
CA SER A 326 -20.11 -2.34 -0.10
C SER A 326 -19.66 -3.79 -0.24
N GLY A 327 -20.50 -4.69 0.26
CA GLY A 327 -20.36 -6.14 0.12
C GLY A 327 -21.73 -6.76 -0.08
N GLY A 328 -21.76 -7.94 -0.69
CA GLY A 328 -22.96 -8.69 -1.04
C GLY A 328 -23.10 -8.92 -2.54
N GLY A 329 -24.33 -9.20 -2.97
CA GLY A 329 -24.66 -9.54 -4.37
C GLY A 329 -25.09 -11.00 -4.56
N GLY A 330 -24.99 -11.84 -3.52
CA GLY A 330 -25.21 -13.28 -3.64
C GLY A 330 -23.94 -13.98 -4.11
N ASP A 331 -24.08 -15.13 -4.78
CA ASP A 331 -22.94 -15.97 -5.17
C ASP A 331 -22.00 -15.30 -6.19
N ASP A 332 -22.47 -14.29 -6.93
CA ASP A 332 -21.70 -13.57 -7.95
C ASP A 332 -20.91 -12.37 -7.41
N GLY A 333 -21.15 -11.95 -6.16
CA GLY A 333 -20.48 -10.82 -5.54
C GLY A 333 -20.71 -9.48 -6.26
N SER A 334 -21.83 -9.32 -6.98
CA SER A 334 -22.15 -8.13 -7.79
C SER A 334 -22.14 -6.81 -7.03
N SER A 335 -22.31 -6.82 -5.70
CA SER A 335 -22.27 -5.63 -4.84
C SER A 335 -20.98 -5.51 -4.02
N ASN A 336 -19.98 -6.37 -4.25
CA ASN A 336 -18.67 -6.31 -3.61
C ASN A 336 -17.84 -5.20 -4.25
N TYR A 337 -17.59 -4.14 -3.48
CA TYR A 337 -16.60 -3.14 -3.85
C TYR A 337 -15.21 -3.77 -3.78
N GLU A 338 -14.32 -3.34 -4.66
CA GLU A 338 -12.88 -3.62 -4.58
C GLU A 338 -12.12 -2.38 -5.02
N GLN A 339 -10.86 -2.29 -4.62
CA GLN A 339 -9.97 -1.20 -5.01
C GLN A 339 -9.31 -1.50 -6.38
N THR A 340 -8.49 -0.55 -6.85
CA THR A 340 -7.98 -0.59 -8.23
C THR A 340 -6.90 -1.65 -8.42
N GLY A 341 -6.38 -2.23 -7.34
CA GLY A 341 -5.18 -3.04 -7.34
C GLY A 341 -3.92 -2.20 -7.57
N LEU A 342 -3.94 -0.89 -7.37
CA LEU A 342 -2.75 -0.03 -7.38
C LEU A 342 -2.57 0.75 -6.08
N GLU A 343 -3.49 0.62 -5.14
CA GLU A 343 -3.47 1.25 -3.82
C GLU A 343 -2.37 0.69 -2.90
N SER A 344 -1.95 1.52 -1.94
CA SER A 344 -1.20 1.07 -0.76
C SER A 344 -2.03 1.18 0.52
N ASN A 345 -3.16 1.90 0.44
CA ASN A 345 -3.93 2.36 1.59
C ASN A 345 -3.09 3.10 2.65
N ARG A 346 -1.96 3.72 2.26
CA ARG A 346 -1.10 4.48 3.17
C ARG A 346 -1.19 5.98 2.88
N SER A 347 -1.49 6.77 3.90
CA SER A 347 -1.58 8.22 3.77
C SER A 347 -1.14 8.95 5.04
N ASN A 348 -1.14 10.27 4.98
CA ASN A 348 -0.81 11.17 6.08
C ASN A 348 -2.07 11.60 6.87
N TYR A 349 -3.11 10.75 6.92
CA TYR A 349 -4.42 11.09 7.50
C TYR A 349 -4.35 11.46 8.99
N THR A 350 -3.35 10.97 9.73
CA THR A 350 -3.10 11.33 11.13
C THR A 350 -2.51 12.74 11.30
N GLY A 351 -2.18 13.44 10.20
CA GLY A 351 -1.67 14.80 10.21
C GLY A 351 -0.17 14.91 10.51
N THR A 352 0.58 13.81 10.40
CA THR A 352 2.04 13.75 10.60
C THR A 352 2.77 13.50 9.30
N ARG A 353 4.09 13.72 9.29
CA ARG A 353 4.93 13.47 8.11
C ARG A 353 5.04 11.98 7.77
N SER A 354 5.04 11.12 8.78
CA SER A 354 4.94 9.67 8.60
C SER A 354 3.59 9.27 8.00
N ARG A 355 3.65 8.43 6.96
CA ARG A 355 2.46 7.75 6.42
C ARG A 355 2.11 6.55 7.26
N VAL A 356 0.82 6.30 7.41
CA VAL A 356 0.26 5.18 8.17
C VAL A 356 -0.74 4.44 7.29
N HIS A 357 -0.82 3.12 7.45
CA HIS A 357 -1.87 2.34 6.81
C HIS A 357 -3.26 2.76 7.33
N ARG A 358 -4.19 3.03 6.42
CA ARG A 358 -5.53 3.55 6.72
C ARG A 358 -6.38 2.53 7.47
N PHE A 359 -6.11 1.25 7.27
CA PHE A 359 -6.87 0.11 7.80
C PHE A 359 -5.99 -0.87 8.58
N GLY A 360 -5.07 -0.34 9.41
CA GLY A 360 -4.20 -1.14 10.28
C GLY A 360 -2.88 -1.59 9.63
N GLU A 361 -1.77 -1.52 10.35
CA GLU A 361 -0.47 -2.07 9.92
C GLU A 361 -0.41 -3.62 9.94
N ALA A 362 -1.21 -4.24 10.81
CA ALA A 362 -1.38 -5.68 10.95
C ALA A 362 -2.53 -6.21 10.05
N PHE A 363 -3.76 -5.73 10.24
CA PHE A 363 -4.93 -6.18 9.48
C PHE A 363 -4.82 -5.84 7.98
N ARG A 364 -4.28 -4.67 7.64
CA ARG A 364 -4.05 -4.20 6.27
C ARG A 364 -5.22 -4.41 5.31
N GLY A 365 -6.43 -4.09 5.77
CA GLY A 365 -7.63 -4.35 4.97
C GLY A 365 -7.69 -3.50 3.70
N GLU A 366 -8.11 -4.11 2.60
CA GLU A 366 -8.66 -3.42 1.44
C GLU A 366 -10.11 -3.03 1.72
N LEU A 367 -10.57 -1.91 1.14
CA LEU A 367 -11.94 -1.43 1.33
C LEU A 367 -12.98 -2.25 0.53
N GLY A 368 -12.92 -3.58 0.54
CA GLY A 368 -13.89 -4.47 -0.12
C GLY A 368 -14.66 -5.33 0.87
N ASN A 369 -16.00 -5.24 0.86
CA ASN A 369 -16.88 -5.81 1.90
C ASN A 369 -16.45 -5.45 3.35
N LEU A 370 -15.82 -4.29 3.52
CA LEU A 370 -15.22 -3.85 4.78
C LEU A 370 -15.90 -2.59 5.29
N GLN A 371 -16.19 -2.58 6.59
CA GLN A 371 -16.58 -1.38 7.34
C GLN A 371 -15.56 -1.16 8.46
N ALA A 372 -15.04 0.07 8.57
CA ALA A 372 -14.02 0.44 9.54
C ALA A 372 -14.39 1.71 10.29
N ALA A 373 -14.36 1.66 11.62
CA ALA A 373 -14.35 2.85 12.48
C ALA A 373 -12.93 3.06 13.01
N THR A 374 -12.44 4.30 12.98
CA THR A 374 -11.06 4.65 13.34
C THR A 374 -11.05 5.83 14.29
N LEU A 375 -10.23 5.75 15.34
CA LEU A 375 -9.89 6.85 16.24
C LEU A 375 -8.38 7.00 16.26
N PHE A 376 -7.87 8.23 16.29
CA PHE A 376 -6.44 8.46 16.36
C PHE A 376 -6.07 9.70 17.17
N ALA A 377 -4.88 9.66 17.72
CA ALA A 377 -4.18 10.81 18.28
C ALA A 377 -2.78 10.85 17.68
N SER A 378 -2.29 12.04 17.38
CA SER A 378 -0.94 12.23 16.87
C SER A 378 -0.26 13.42 17.52
N TRP A 379 1.06 13.35 17.51
CA TRP A 379 1.95 14.35 18.06
C TRP A 379 3.09 14.60 17.07
N GLN A 380 3.46 15.85 16.86
CA GLN A 380 4.61 16.22 16.06
C GLN A 380 5.41 17.34 16.73
N LEU A 381 6.73 17.23 16.69
CA LEU A 381 7.63 18.26 17.18
C LEU A 381 8.52 18.74 16.05
N ARG A 382 8.11 19.87 15.46
CA ARG A 382 8.79 20.49 14.31
C ARG A 382 8.95 19.45 13.19
N ASP A 383 10.13 19.43 12.56
CA ASP A 383 10.50 18.45 11.54
C ASP A 383 11.33 17.30 12.12
N ASP A 384 11.48 17.23 13.45
CA ASP A 384 12.42 16.32 14.13
C ASP A 384 11.75 15.01 14.59
N TYR A 385 10.48 15.07 15.01
CA TYR A 385 9.76 13.90 15.52
C TYR A 385 8.29 13.90 15.13
N ASP A 386 7.74 12.72 14.90
CA ASP A 386 6.30 12.49 14.94
C ASP A 386 5.93 11.16 15.61
N ALA A 387 4.70 11.09 16.09
CA ALA A 387 4.09 9.89 16.64
C ALA A 387 2.59 9.86 16.31
N SER A 388 2.08 8.68 15.99
CA SER A 388 0.65 8.41 15.79
C SER A 388 0.24 7.18 16.58
N PHE A 389 -0.88 7.28 17.29
CA PHE A 389 -1.55 6.17 17.95
C PHE A 389 -2.95 6.04 17.34
N ILE A 390 -3.27 4.86 16.82
CA ILE A 390 -4.53 4.63 16.10
C ILE A 390 -5.23 3.41 16.67
N TYR A 391 -6.54 3.48 16.77
CA TYR A 391 -7.42 2.36 17.07
C TYR A 391 -8.39 2.15 15.92
N HIS A 392 -8.57 0.90 15.51
CA HIS A 392 -9.53 0.48 14.52
C HIS A 392 -10.50 -0.57 15.07
N LYS A 393 -11.73 -0.54 14.59
CA LYS A 393 -12.70 -1.63 14.72
C LYS A 393 -13.23 -1.95 13.33
N PHE A 394 -13.20 -3.24 12.97
CA PHE A 394 -13.52 -3.73 11.63
C PHE A 394 -14.73 -4.65 11.67
N TRP A 395 -15.57 -4.54 10.65
CA TRP A 395 -16.69 -5.43 10.41
C TRP A 395 -16.81 -5.78 8.93
N ARG A 396 -17.33 -6.96 8.64
CA ARG A 396 -17.86 -7.25 7.31
C ARG A 396 -19.17 -6.51 7.08
N VAL A 397 -19.37 -6.05 5.85
CA VAL A 397 -20.67 -5.47 5.45
C VAL A 397 -21.70 -6.58 5.24
N ASP A 398 -21.31 -7.63 4.52
CA ASP A 398 -22.03 -8.89 4.33
C ASP A 398 -21.22 -10.03 4.98
N GLY A 399 -21.86 -10.73 5.92
CA GLY A 399 -21.24 -11.82 6.67
C GLY A 399 -21.06 -13.10 5.85
N ASN A 400 -21.67 -13.17 4.66
CA ASN A 400 -21.60 -14.37 3.81
C ASN A 400 -20.65 -14.20 2.63
N GLN A 401 -19.92 -13.10 2.59
CA GLN A 401 -18.94 -12.79 1.56
C GLN A 401 -17.56 -12.66 2.22
N ASN A 402 -16.52 -12.95 1.46
CA ASN A 402 -15.16 -12.63 1.87
C ASN A 402 -14.94 -11.10 1.85
N ILE A 403 -13.90 -10.65 2.52
CA ILE A 403 -13.37 -9.29 2.37
C ILE A 403 -12.42 -9.23 1.17
N GLY A 404 -12.03 -8.03 0.76
CA GLY A 404 -10.89 -7.84 -0.14
C GLY A 404 -9.57 -8.31 0.48
N SER A 405 -8.46 -7.92 -0.12
CA SER A 405 -7.13 -8.29 0.38
C SER A 405 -6.90 -7.85 1.83
N SER A 406 -6.13 -8.64 2.58
CA SER A 406 -5.77 -8.31 3.97
C SER A 406 -4.41 -8.88 4.35
N GLY A 407 -3.86 -8.37 5.44
CA GLY A 407 -2.65 -8.86 6.07
C GLY A 407 -2.84 -10.13 6.92
N ILE A 408 -4.05 -10.70 6.97
CA ILE A 408 -4.39 -11.92 7.71
C ILE A 408 -4.73 -13.05 6.72
N ASN A 409 -4.19 -14.25 6.94
CA ASN A 409 -4.40 -15.42 6.08
C ASN A 409 -4.86 -16.66 6.87
N ALA A 410 -5.84 -16.48 7.74
CA ALA A 410 -6.40 -17.58 8.52
C ALA A 410 -7.24 -18.52 7.67
N VAL A 411 -7.29 -19.80 8.06
CA VAL A 411 -8.28 -20.77 7.60
C VAL A 411 -9.02 -21.35 8.79
N VAL A 412 -10.33 -21.18 8.79
CA VAL A 412 -11.21 -21.58 9.87
C VAL A 412 -12.07 -22.75 9.43
N ASN A 413 -12.32 -23.67 10.36
CA ASN A 413 -13.28 -24.74 10.16
C ASN A 413 -14.68 -24.22 10.50
N ASP A 414 -15.51 -24.04 9.48
CA ASP A 414 -16.90 -23.66 9.61
C ASP A 414 -17.79 -24.87 9.29
N ASN A 415 -18.23 -25.57 10.34
CA ASN A 415 -19.13 -26.73 10.24
C ASN A 415 -18.63 -27.83 9.28
N GLY A 416 -17.32 -28.09 9.26
CA GLY A 416 -16.68 -29.08 8.40
C GLY A 416 -16.23 -28.55 7.04
N VAL A 417 -16.39 -27.25 6.77
CA VAL A 417 -15.91 -26.58 5.56
C VAL A 417 -14.79 -25.60 5.93
N ASN A 418 -13.61 -25.76 5.33
CA ASN A 418 -12.50 -24.83 5.52
C ASN A 418 -12.73 -23.56 4.71
N ARG A 419 -12.70 -22.40 5.37
CA ARG A 419 -12.95 -21.07 4.76
C ARG A 419 -12.03 -20.03 5.39
N PRO A 420 -11.80 -18.86 4.75
CA PRO A 420 -11.04 -17.78 5.38
C PRO A 420 -11.75 -17.15 6.60
N LEU A 421 -13.09 -17.11 6.56
CA LEU A 421 -13.94 -16.49 7.58
C LEU A 421 -15.20 -17.34 7.80
N VAL A 422 -15.71 -17.38 9.04
CA VAL A 422 -16.93 -18.12 9.43
C VAL A 422 -18.16 -17.49 8.79
N ASP A 423 -19.01 -18.25 8.10
CA ASP A 423 -20.19 -17.71 7.41
C ASP A 423 -21.17 -17.00 8.38
N GLY A 424 -21.72 -15.87 7.96
CA GLY A 424 -22.66 -15.06 8.77
C GLY A 424 -22.03 -14.14 9.83
N GLU A 425 -20.77 -14.32 10.22
CA GLU A 425 -20.15 -13.57 11.31
C GLU A 425 -19.56 -12.22 10.87
N LYS A 426 -20.04 -11.10 11.40
CA LYS A 426 -19.58 -9.78 10.91
C LYS A 426 -18.38 -9.21 11.65
N ASP A 427 -18.06 -9.69 12.84
CA ASP A 427 -16.97 -9.10 13.63
C ASP A 427 -15.60 -9.59 13.15
N LEU A 428 -14.89 -8.74 12.42
CA LEU A 428 -13.52 -9.03 11.97
C LEU A 428 -12.51 -8.86 13.10
N GLY A 429 -12.69 -7.84 13.95
CA GLY A 429 -11.78 -7.62 15.08
C GLY A 429 -11.44 -6.16 15.31
N GLN A 430 -10.40 -5.95 16.12
CA GLN A 430 -9.92 -4.66 16.58
C GLN A 430 -8.42 -4.55 16.36
N GLU A 431 -7.92 -3.35 16.13
CA GLU A 431 -6.48 -3.12 15.98
C GLU A 431 -6.03 -1.87 16.72
N MET A 432 -4.81 -1.93 17.24
CA MET A 432 -4.11 -0.78 17.82
C MET A 432 -2.74 -0.62 17.17
N ASP A 433 -2.51 0.57 16.60
CA ASP A 433 -1.29 0.92 15.89
C ASP A 433 -0.50 2.00 16.60
N VAL A 434 0.81 1.88 16.52
CA VAL A 434 1.78 2.88 16.95
C VAL A 434 2.79 3.12 15.83
N VAL A 435 2.92 4.37 15.43
CA VAL A 435 4.00 4.83 14.55
C VAL A 435 4.78 5.91 15.27
N VAL A 436 6.11 5.80 15.34
CA VAL A 436 6.98 6.81 15.95
C VAL A 436 8.20 7.01 15.07
N THR A 437 8.49 8.26 14.70
CA THR A 437 9.63 8.58 13.85
C THR A 437 10.49 9.67 14.45
N LYS A 438 11.80 9.48 14.35
CA LYS A 438 12.81 10.52 14.54
C LYS A 438 13.49 10.81 13.21
N TYR A 439 13.55 12.09 12.86
CA TYR A 439 14.25 12.61 11.69
C TYR A 439 15.59 13.23 12.12
N PHE A 440 16.66 12.98 11.36
CA PHE A 440 18.01 13.44 11.73
C PHE A 440 18.56 14.52 10.79
N LYS A 441 18.36 14.37 9.47
CA LYS A 441 18.76 15.35 8.45
C LYS A 441 17.86 15.22 7.23
N GLN A 442 17.38 16.35 6.70
CA GLN A 442 16.78 16.38 5.36
C GLN A 442 17.90 16.36 4.32
N GLY A 443 17.89 15.34 3.46
CA GLY A 443 18.56 15.46 2.17
C GLY A 443 17.62 16.24 1.28
N LEU A 444 17.87 17.52 1.05
CA LEU A 444 17.10 18.30 0.08
C LEU A 444 17.32 17.67 -1.30
N LEU A 445 16.36 16.88 -1.74
CA LEU A 445 16.28 16.37 -3.10
C LEU A 445 15.54 17.42 -3.96
N PRO A 446 15.80 17.48 -5.27
CA PRO A 446 15.01 18.29 -6.18
C PRO A 446 13.51 18.01 -6.04
N ALA A 447 12.67 19.03 -6.17
CA ALA A 447 11.21 18.88 -6.04
C ALA A 447 10.62 17.87 -7.04
N SER A 448 11.23 17.73 -8.23
CA SER A 448 10.89 16.73 -9.24
C SER A 448 11.05 15.28 -8.76
N MET A 449 11.87 15.04 -7.75
CA MET A 449 12.11 13.71 -7.17
C MET A 449 11.28 13.42 -5.91
N SER A 450 10.46 14.38 -5.46
CA SER A 450 9.67 14.23 -4.23
C SER A 450 8.68 13.05 -4.27
N GLN A 451 8.19 12.69 -5.46
CA GLN A 451 7.29 11.55 -5.64
C GLN A 451 8.02 10.21 -5.79
N ALA A 452 9.21 10.19 -6.38
CA ALA A 452 10.02 8.96 -6.58
C ALA A 452 10.57 8.40 -5.25
N ILE A 453 10.40 9.14 -4.17
CA ILE A 453 11.19 8.95 -2.97
C ILE A 453 10.31 9.01 -1.72
N ASP A 454 10.07 7.84 -1.12
CA ASP A 454 9.11 7.66 -0.02
C ASP A 454 9.44 8.47 1.25
N GLU A 455 10.72 8.67 1.57
CA GLU A 455 11.17 9.20 2.86
C GLU A 455 12.26 10.28 2.73
N PRO A 456 11.93 11.58 2.57
CA PRO A 456 12.88 12.64 2.17
C PRO A 456 14.04 12.95 3.13
N SER A 457 14.18 12.23 4.24
CA SER A 457 15.18 12.48 5.29
C SER A 457 15.73 11.19 5.86
N ALA A 458 16.96 11.24 6.35
CA ALA A 458 17.49 10.21 7.22
C ALA A 458 16.63 10.11 8.48
N LEU A 459 16.18 8.91 8.82
CA LEU A 459 15.21 8.67 9.88
C LEU A 459 15.39 7.32 10.57
N VAL A 460 14.81 7.21 11.76
CA VAL A 460 14.53 5.95 12.45
C VAL A 460 13.04 5.93 12.73
N ARG A 461 12.34 4.88 12.31
CA ARG A 461 10.90 4.72 12.49
C ARG A 461 10.55 3.37 13.10
N LEU A 462 9.65 3.39 14.06
CA LEU A 462 8.88 2.22 14.50
C LEU A 462 7.49 2.29 13.85
N ARG A 463 7.03 1.19 13.28
CA ARG A 463 5.62 0.96 12.90
C ARG A 463 5.18 -0.36 13.52
N ALA A 464 4.12 -0.39 14.30
CA ALA A 464 3.64 -1.62 14.90
C ALA A 464 2.11 -1.61 14.98
N GLY A 465 1.49 -2.73 14.62
CA GLY A 465 0.07 -2.98 14.82
C GLY A 465 -0.14 -4.26 15.61
N VAL A 466 -1.12 -4.24 16.51
CA VAL A 466 -1.60 -5.42 17.25
C VAL A 466 -3.06 -5.62 16.93
N PHE A 467 -3.35 -6.72 16.22
CA PHE A 467 -4.67 -7.13 15.82
C PHE A 467 -5.25 -8.13 16.82
N LYS A 468 -6.49 -7.92 17.21
CA LYS A 468 -7.29 -8.86 18.00
C LYS A 468 -8.42 -9.38 17.11
N PRO A 469 -8.35 -10.63 16.65
CA PRO A 469 -9.39 -11.24 15.83
C PRO A 469 -10.76 -11.22 16.53
N GLY A 470 -11.81 -10.99 15.74
CA GLY A 470 -13.20 -11.09 16.14
C GLY A 470 -13.80 -12.46 15.83
N ASP A 471 -15.11 -12.60 16.05
CA ASP A 471 -15.84 -13.86 15.90
C ASP A 471 -15.79 -14.43 14.46
N ALA A 472 -15.55 -13.59 13.44
CA ALA A 472 -15.42 -14.03 12.05
C ALA A 472 -14.21 -14.94 11.80
N TYR A 473 -13.21 -14.94 12.68
CA TYR A 473 -12.04 -15.83 12.61
C TYR A 473 -12.22 -17.12 13.41
N GLY A 474 -13.41 -17.37 13.97
CA GLY A 474 -13.70 -18.58 14.71
C GLY A 474 -12.94 -18.68 16.04
N LYS A 475 -13.16 -19.80 16.75
CA LYS A 475 -12.62 -20.01 18.11
C LYS A 475 -11.21 -20.59 18.15
N GLU A 476 -10.73 -21.09 17.02
CA GLU A 476 -9.43 -21.76 16.90
C GLU A 476 -8.31 -20.79 16.54
N ALA A 477 -8.67 -19.58 16.08
CA ALA A 477 -7.73 -18.50 15.83
C ALA A 477 -7.11 -17.98 17.12
N ASP A 478 -5.86 -17.56 17.03
CA ASP A 478 -5.14 -16.92 18.12
C ASP A 478 -5.82 -15.65 18.62
N SER A 479 -5.63 -15.37 19.91
CA SER A 479 -6.27 -14.20 20.54
C SER A 479 -5.67 -12.87 20.11
N TYR A 480 -4.43 -12.87 19.61
CA TYR A 480 -3.72 -11.68 19.14
C TYR A 480 -2.75 -12.06 18.03
N MET A 481 -2.54 -11.12 17.13
CA MET A 481 -1.48 -11.14 16.12
C MET A 481 -0.81 -9.77 16.12
N HIS A 482 0.49 -9.71 15.86
CA HIS A 482 1.17 -8.44 15.64
C HIS A 482 1.95 -8.42 14.34
N ARG A 483 2.14 -7.21 13.82
CA ARG A 483 3.13 -6.92 12.78
C ARG A 483 3.86 -5.64 13.13
N ALA A 484 5.18 -5.72 13.27
CA ALA A 484 6.03 -4.61 13.70
C ALA A 484 7.30 -4.49 12.86
N PHE A 485 7.70 -3.24 12.61
CA PHE A 485 8.85 -2.84 11.81
C PHE A 485 9.68 -1.80 12.54
N VAL A 486 11.00 -1.96 12.48
CA VAL A 486 11.95 -0.89 12.76
C VAL A 486 12.73 -0.58 11.50
N ASP A 487 12.53 0.61 10.95
CA ASP A 487 13.17 1.10 9.74
C ASP A 487 14.24 2.14 10.11
N VAL A 488 15.49 1.91 9.71
CA VAL A 488 16.58 2.90 9.77
C VAL A 488 16.95 3.28 8.34
N ILE A 489 16.70 4.52 7.96
CA ILE A 489 16.92 5.02 6.60
C ILE A 489 17.99 6.10 6.64
N TRP A 490 19.01 5.96 5.78
CA TRP A 490 20.06 6.94 5.58
C TRP A 490 20.24 7.26 4.10
N ARG A 491 20.73 8.47 3.82
CA ARG A 491 20.86 8.98 2.44
C ARG A 491 22.20 9.63 2.23
N PHE A 492 22.80 9.34 1.09
CA PHE A 492 24.10 9.85 0.65
C PHE A 492 23.92 10.69 -0.62
#